data_AF-A0A2D9IY32-F1
#
_entry.id   AF-A0A2D9IY32-F1
#
_cell.length_a   1.000
_cell.length_b   1.000
_cell.length_c   1.000
_cell.angle_alpha   90.00
_cell.angle_beta   90.00
_cell.angle_gamma   90.00
#
_symmetry.space_group_name_H-M   'P 1'
#
loop_
_entity.id
_entity.type
_entity.pdbx_description
1 polymer ?
#
loop_
_entity_poly.entity_id
_entity_poly.type
_entity_poly.pdbx_seq_one_letter_code
_entity_poly.pdbx_strand_id
1 'polypeptide(L)'
;MKYLLLIILSFSLCFSQDKKNKVTPNAIAVYWKTLDDEAKEIFLFSYLTQVYDTHQSMIKNMGYSEITTWYYDNKAEMVYGIFDQVNQSSMKEFIGWINEYYSHEEFTGNSFDDALSFAFRFQQAAGETMWEKYENLKFEKIRPKN
;
A
#
# COMPACT_ATOMS: atom_id res chain seq x y z
N MET A 1 48.07 22.01 -7.82
CA MET A 1 46.67 22.25 -7.37
C MET A 1 45.63 21.58 -8.27
N LYS A 2 45.72 21.69 -9.61
CA LYS A 2 44.75 21.12 -10.56
C LYS A 2 44.59 19.58 -10.50
N TYR A 3 45.71 18.85 -10.33
CA TYR A 3 45.70 17.38 -10.24
C TYR A 3 45.23 16.84 -8.88
N LEU A 4 45.39 17.64 -7.82
CA LEU A 4 44.97 17.27 -6.46
C LEU A 4 43.44 17.30 -6.33
N LEU A 5 42.81 18.26 -7.00
CA LEU A 5 41.35 18.41 -7.07
C LEU A 5 40.71 17.27 -7.88
N LEU A 6 41.40 16.79 -8.93
CA LEU A 6 41.00 15.64 -9.74
C LEU A 6 41.04 14.32 -8.95
N ILE A 7 42.06 14.13 -8.11
CA ILE A 7 42.17 12.96 -7.22
C ILE A 7 41.05 12.95 -6.18
N ILE A 8 40.74 14.10 -5.57
CA ILE A 8 39.66 14.22 -4.57
C ILE A 8 38.29 13.92 -5.20
N LEU A 9 38.03 14.44 -6.41
CA LEU A 9 36.79 14.19 -7.14
C LEU A 9 36.63 12.70 -7.52
N SER A 10 37.74 12.05 -7.90
CA SER A 10 37.78 10.62 -8.21
C SER A 10 37.50 9.76 -6.97
N PHE A 11 38.02 10.18 -5.82
CA PHE A 11 37.83 9.47 -4.55
C PHE A 11 36.38 9.59 -4.05
N SER A 12 35.72 10.73 -4.22
CA SER A 12 34.31 10.91 -3.84
C SER A 12 33.33 10.01 -4.63
N LEU A 13 33.68 9.63 -5.86
CA LEU A 13 32.85 8.72 -6.67
C LEU A 13 32.96 7.25 -6.23
N CYS A 14 34.05 6.86 -5.56
CA CYS A 14 34.24 5.49 -5.07
C CYS A 14 33.45 5.16 -3.81
N PHE A 15 33.00 6.15 -3.02
CA PHE A 15 32.29 5.92 -1.75
C PHE A 15 30.77 6.03 -1.84
N SER A 16 30.20 6.32 -3.01
CA SER A 16 28.74 6.43 -3.18
C SER A 16 28.06 5.10 -3.56
N GLN A 17 28.67 3.96 -3.25
CA GLN A 17 27.98 2.68 -3.30
C GLN A 17 27.29 2.45 -1.95
N ASP A 18 26.14 3.12 -1.75
CA ASP A 18 25.20 2.69 -0.72
C ASP A 18 24.92 1.21 -0.96
N LYS A 19 25.30 0.37 0.01
CA LYS A 19 24.83 -1.01 0.06
C LYS A 19 23.32 -0.92 0.20
N LYS A 20 22.58 -0.97 -0.92
CA LYS A 20 21.14 -1.15 -0.89
C LYS A 20 20.90 -2.41 -0.07
N ASN A 21 20.41 -2.25 1.16
CA ASN A 21 19.95 -3.38 1.96
C ASN A 21 18.89 -4.07 1.10
N LYS A 22 19.20 -5.26 0.56
CA LYS A 22 18.25 -6.00 -0.24
C LYS A 22 17.05 -6.32 0.64
N VAL A 23 15.94 -5.65 0.36
CA VAL A 23 14.66 -5.94 1.00
C VAL A 23 14.29 -7.36 0.56
N THR A 24 14.03 -8.22 1.53
CA THR A 24 13.55 -9.58 1.24
C THR A 24 12.05 -9.49 1.01
N PRO A 25 11.53 -9.87 -0.16
CA PRO A 25 10.10 -9.83 -0.42
C PRO A 25 9.34 -10.69 0.57
N ASN A 26 8.19 -10.21 1.04
CA ASN A 26 7.32 -11.04 1.86
C ASN A 26 6.56 -12.07 0.98
N ALA A 27 6.05 -13.12 1.63
CA ALA A 27 5.39 -14.22 0.93
C ALA A 27 4.15 -13.77 0.14
N ILE A 28 3.38 -12.79 0.63
CA ILE A 28 2.17 -12.31 -0.03
C ILE A 28 2.51 -11.49 -1.27
N ALA A 29 3.53 -10.64 -1.21
CA ALA A 29 4.03 -9.85 -2.34
C ALA A 29 4.56 -10.78 -3.45
N VAL A 30 5.26 -11.85 -3.08
CA VAL A 30 5.68 -12.89 -4.03
C VAL A 30 4.46 -13.59 -4.63
N TYR A 31 3.53 -14.05 -3.79
CA TYR A 31 2.32 -14.74 -4.23
C TYR A 31 1.47 -13.87 -5.17
N TRP A 32 1.21 -12.62 -4.79
CA TRP A 32 0.45 -11.63 -5.59
C TRP A 32 1.02 -11.46 -7.00
N LYS A 33 2.35 -11.43 -7.13
CA LYS A 33 3.03 -11.31 -8.43
C LYS A 33 2.83 -12.55 -9.33
N THR A 34 2.48 -13.70 -8.77
CA THR A 34 2.19 -14.93 -9.53
C THR A 34 0.75 -15.01 -10.03
N LEU A 35 -0.15 -14.19 -9.49
CA LEU A 35 -1.56 -14.20 -9.85
C LEU A 35 -1.81 -13.49 -11.18
N ASP A 36 -2.72 -14.03 -11.98
CA ASP A 36 -3.35 -13.30 -13.07
C ASP A 36 -4.43 -12.33 -12.53
N ASP A 37 -5.01 -11.52 -13.40
CA ASP A 37 -5.94 -10.47 -12.99
C ASP A 37 -7.23 -11.02 -12.36
N GLU A 38 -7.73 -12.16 -12.85
CA GLU A 38 -8.92 -12.81 -12.29
C GLU A 38 -8.62 -13.35 -10.88
N ALA A 39 -7.49 -14.03 -10.70
CA ALA A 39 -7.08 -14.53 -9.40
C ALA A 39 -6.77 -13.40 -8.40
N LYS A 40 -6.27 -12.25 -8.85
CA LYS A 40 -6.10 -11.05 -8.01
C LYS A 40 -7.43 -10.47 -7.56
N GLU A 41 -8.43 -10.43 -8.44
CA GLU A 41 -9.78 -9.98 -8.08
C GLU A 41 -10.40 -10.89 -7.02
N ILE A 42 -10.30 -12.22 -7.22
CA ILE A 42 -10.77 -13.20 -6.23
C ILE A 42 -10.02 -13.05 -4.90
N PHE A 43 -8.69 -12.90 -4.93
CA PHE A 43 -7.89 -12.71 -3.73
C PHE A 43 -8.31 -11.45 -2.97
N LEU A 44 -8.40 -10.31 -3.67
CA LEU A 44 -8.75 -9.03 -3.07
C LEU A 44 -10.16 -9.09 -2.46
N PHE A 45 -11.14 -9.59 -3.20
CA PHE A 45 -12.50 -9.74 -2.69
C PHE A 45 -12.56 -10.66 -1.46
N SER A 46 -11.85 -11.77 -1.49
CA SER A 46 -11.77 -12.72 -0.37
C SER A 46 -11.15 -12.08 0.87
N TYR A 47 -10.08 -11.30 0.69
CA TYR A 47 -9.42 -10.57 1.77
C TYR A 47 -10.35 -9.55 2.43
N LEU A 48 -11.00 -8.70 1.63
CA LEU A 48 -11.95 -7.70 2.11
C LEU A 48 -13.11 -8.36 2.88
N THR A 49 -13.67 -9.43 2.32
CA THR A 49 -14.76 -10.18 2.95
C THR A 49 -14.32 -10.79 4.28
N GLN A 50 -13.13 -11.41 4.32
CA GLN A 50 -12.60 -11.99 5.55
C GLN A 50 -12.43 -10.96 6.66
N VAL A 51 -11.94 -9.76 6.34
CA VAL A 51 -11.77 -8.68 7.33
C VAL A 51 -13.13 -8.22 7.86
N TYR A 52 -14.11 -8.04 6.96
CA TYR A 52 -15.48 -7.69 7.31
C TYR A 52 -16.10 -8.73 8.25
N ASP A 53 -16.06 -10.00 7.86
CA ASP A 53 -16.67 -11.11 8.61
C ASP A 53 -16.00 -11.30 9.98
N THR A 54 -14.68 -11.12 10.04
CA THR A 54 -13.94 -11.18 11.30
C THR A 54 -14.41 -10.11 12.25
N HIS A 55 -14.54 -8.85 11.79
CA HIS A 55 -15.03 -7.76 12.64
C HIS A 55 -16.46 -8.02 13.13
N GLN A 56 -17.36 -8.44 12.25
CA GLN A 56 -18.74 -8.76 12.60
C GLN A 56 -18.82 -9.92 13.61
N SER A 57 -18.01 -10.95 13.42
CA SER A 57 -17.89 -12.08 14.35
C SER A 57 -17.35 -11.64 15.71
N MET A 58 -16.35 -10.77 15.74
CA MET A 58 -15.81 -10.19 16.97
C MET A 58 -16.88 -9.41 17.74
N ILE A 59 -17.63 -8.52 17.09
CA ILE A 59 -18.75 -7.79 17.71
C ILE A 59 -19.80 -8.75 18.25
N LYS A 60 -20.17 -9.77 17.47
CA LYS A 60 -21.19 -10.75 17.88
C LYS A 60 -20.78 -11.53 19.14
N ASN A 61 -19.51 -11.91 19.24
CA ASN A 61 -19.02 -12.79 20.29
C ASN A 61 -18.54 -12.04 21.54
N MET A 62 -18.02 -10.83 21.38
CA MET A 62 -17.35 -10.05 22.44
C MET A 62 -18.07 -8.74 22.76
N GLY A 63 -19.06 -8.33 21.96
CA GLY A 63 -19.65 -7.01 22.02
C GLY A 63 -18.68 -5.91 21.57
N TYR A 64 -19.11 -4.67 21.71
CA TYR A 64 -18.23 -3.51 21.51
C TYR A 64 -17.29 -3.37 22.71
N SER A 65 -16.02 -3.68 22.48
CA SER A 65 -14.94 -3.67 23.47
C SER A 65 -13.67 -3.06 22.87
N GLU A 66 -12.65 -2.83 23.70
CA GLU A 66 -11.37 -2.24 23.24
C GLU A 66 -10.75 -3.04 22.09
N ILE A 67 -10.80 -4.37 22.12
CA ILE A 67 -10.22 -5.21 21.06
C ILE A 67 -11.00 -5.12 19.75
N THR A 68 -12.34 -5.03 19.81
CA THR A 68 -13.17 -4.88 18.61
C THR A 68 -13.00 -3.49 18.01
N THR A 69 -12.92 -2.45 18.85
CA THR A 69 -12.63 -1.08 18.41
C THR A 69 -11.25 -0.97 17.78
N TRP A 70 -10.22 -1.57 18.41
CA TRP A 70 -8.89 -1.60 17.82
C TRP A 70 -8.88 -2.29 16.45
N TYR A 71 -9.57 -3.43 16.31
CA TYR A 71 -9.67 -4.11 15.02
C TYR A 71 -10.39 -3.26 13.97
N TYR A 72 -11.44 -2.54 14.37
CA TYR A 72 -12.11 -1.59 13.48
C TYR A 72 -11.15 -0.51 12.98
N ASP A 73 -10.53 0.23 13.92
CA ASP A 73 -9.68 1.39 13.63
C ASP A 73 -8.44 1.03 12.80
N ASN A 74 -7.93 -0.21 12.94
CA ASN A 74 -6.67 -0.63 12.31
C ASN A 74 -6.85 -1.53 11.08
N LYS A 75 -8.05 -2.09 10.86
CA LYS A 75 -8.32 -3.03 9.76
C LYS A 75 -9.66 -2.78 9.08
N ALA A 76 -10.76 -2.83 9.83
CA ALA A 76 -12.08 -2.93 9.22
C ALA A 76 -12.58 -1.61 8.62
N GLU A 77 -12.23 -0.46 9.19
CA GLU A 77 -12.67 0.86 8.70
C GLU A 77 -12.28 1.06 7.22
N MET A 78 -11.02 0.78 6.88
CA MET A 78 -10.54 0.87 5.50
C MET A 78 -11.33 -0.07 4.58
N VAL A 79 -11.55 -1.32 5.01
CA VAL A 79 -12.28 -2.31 4.22
C VAL A 79 -13.74 -1.89 3.98
N TYR A 80 -14.39 -1.27 4.97
CA TYR A 80 -15.73 -0.71 4.79
C TYR A 80 -15.72 0.45 3.80
N GLY A 81 -14.75 1.36 3.90
CA GLY A 81 -14.58 2.44 2.92
C GLY A 81 -14.32 1.93 1.50
N ILE A 82 -13.62 0.81 1.35
CA ILE A 82 -13.45 0.15 0.05
C ILE A 82 -14.78 -0.41 -0.44
N PHE A 83 -15.51 -1.17 0.38
CA PHE A 83 -16.81 -1.73 -0.02
C PHE A 83 -17.83 -0.66 -0.44
N ASP A 84 -17.87 0.47 0.26
CA ASP A 84 -18.76 1.60 -0.08
C ASP A 84 -18.45 2.21 -1.46
N GLN A 85 -17.21 2.08 -1.93
CA GLN A 85 -16.74 2.61 -3.22
C GLN A 85 -16.75 1.55 -4.33
N VAL A 86 -17.02 0.27 -4.00
CA VAL A 86 -16.72 -0.83 -4.91
C VAL A 86 -17.80 -1.08 -5.97
N ASN A 87 -17.41 -0.87 -7.23
CA ASN A 87 -18.00 -1.47 -8.44
C ASN A 87 -16.94 -2.28 -9.21
N GLN A 88 -17.31 -3.02 -10.27
CA GLN A 88 -16.32 -3.84 -11.03
C GLN A 88 -15.14 -3.02 -11.59
N SER A 89 -15.34 -1.75 -11.98
CA SER A 89 -14.25 -0.88 -12.42
C SER A 89 -13.28 -0.53 -11.29
N SER A 90 -13.78 -0.30 -10.08
CA SER A 90 -12.95 0.06 -8.92
C SER A 90 -12.01 -1.06 -8.48
N MET A 91 -12.40 -2.34 -8.57
CA MET A 91 -11.54 -3.45 -8.17
C MET A 91 -10.30 -3.57 -9.05
N LYS A 92 -10.46 -3.30 -10.36
CA LYS A 92 -9.33 -3.24 -11.28
C LYS A 92 -8.37 -2.09 -10.95
N GLU A 93 -8.90 -0.95 -10.51
CA GLU A 93 -8.08 0.18 -10.07
C GLU A 93 -7.28 -0.16 -8.81
N PHE A 94 -7.92 -0.75 -7.78
CA PHE A 94 -7.22 -1.25 -6.60
C PHE A 94 -6.10 -2.23 -6.95
N ILE A 95 -6.38 -3.22 -7.81
CA ILE A 95 -5.38 -4.18 -8.30
C ILE A 95 -4.22 -3.45 -8.99
N GLY A 96 -4.50 -2.45 -9.81
CA GLY A 96 -3.50 -1.62 -10.47
C GLY A 96 -2.57 -0.92 -9.47
N TRP A 97 -3.12 -0.30 -8.44
CA TRP A 97 -2.34 0.38 -7.40
C TRP A 97 -1.54 -0.58 -6.52
N ILE A 98 -2.08 -1.77 -6.23
CA ILE A 98 -1.34 -2.81 -5.48
C ILE A 98 -0.19 -3.37 -6.34
N ASN A 99 -0.41 -3.57 -7.64
CA ASN A 99 0.64 -3.95 -8.58
C ASN A 99 1.75 -2.90 -8.64
N GLU A 100 1.38 -1.62 -8.75
CA GLU A 100 2.33 -0.51 -8.73
C GLU A 100 3.14 -0.51 -7.43
N TYR A 101 2.48 -0.63 -6.27
CA TYR A 101 3.14 -0.68 -4.97
C TYR A 101 4.19 -1.80 -4.89
N TYR A 102 3.84 -3.02 -5.27
CA TYR A 102 4.77 -4.15 -5.24
C TYR A 102 5.77 -4.20 -6.40
N SER A 103 5.65 -3.32 -7.40
CA SER A 103 6.66 -3.19 -8.47
C SER A 103 7.97 -2.59 -7.95
N HIS A 104 7.90 -1.78 -6.88
CA HIS A 104 9.06 -1.15 -6.24
C HIS A 104 9.71 -2.10 -5.23
N GLU A 105 11.00 -2.40 -5.41
CA GLU A 105 11.74 -3.38 -4.60
C GLU A 105 11.71 -3.04 -3.10
N GLU A 106 11.78 -1.74 -2.77
CA GLU A 106 11.74 -1.22 -1.41
C GLU A 106 10.44 -1.55 -0.65
N PHE A 107 9.34 -1.79 -1.36
CA PHE A 107 8.04 -2.08 -0.77
C PHE A 107 7.70 -3.56 -0.76
N THR A 108 8.53 -4.41 -1.38
CA THR A 108 8.25 -5.85 -1.47
C THR A 108 8.22 -6.57 -0.12
N GLY A 109 8.86 -6.01 0.91
CA GLY A 109 8.81 -6.53 2.28
C GLY A 109 7.54 -6.15 3.05
N ASN A 110 6.78 -5.16 2.59
CA ASN A 110 5.65 -4.58 3.32
C ASN A 110 4.39 -5.44 3.20
N SER A 111 3.55 -5.40 4.23
CA SER A 111 2.37 -6.26 4.34
C SER A 111 1.33 -5.95 3.25
N PHE A 112 0.39 -6.89 3.04
CA PHE A 112 -0.74 -6.64 2.14
C PHE A 112 -1.63 -5.48 2.59
N ASP A 113 -1.76 -5.28 3.90
CA ASP A 113 -2.47 -4.12 4.46
C ASP A 113 -1.81 -2.80 4.07
N ASP A 114 -0.48 -2.75 4.03
CA ASP A 114 0.24 -1.54 3.62
C ASP A 114 -0.01 -1.22 2.14
N ALA A 115 0.01 -2.26 1.29
CA ALA A 115 -0.29 -2.12 -0.14
C ALA A 115 -1.75 -1.73 -0.39
N LEU A 116 -2.68 -2.30 0.37
CA LEU A 116 -4.11 -2.00 0.28
C LEU A 116 -4.42 -0.59 0.79
N SER A 117 -3.76 -0.16 1.87
CA SER A 117 -3.86 1.21 2.40
C SER A 117 -3.31 2.23 1.40
N PHE A 118 -2.18 1.92 0.75
CA PHE A 118 -1.68 2.71 -0.36
C PHE A 118 -2.74 2.82 -1.47
N ALA A 119 -3.26 1.71 -1.96
CA ALA A 119 -4.25 1.71 -3.03
C ALA A 119 -5.52 2.52 -2.67
N PHE A 120 -6.04 2.36 -1.45
CA PHE A 120 -7.19 3.11 -0.97
C PHE A 120 -6.96 4.62 -0.93
N ARG A 121 -5.79 5.05 -0.43
CA ARG A 121 -5.43 6.47 -0.40
C ARG A 121 -5.28 7.06 -1.80
N PHE A 122 -4.71 6.30 -2.74
CA PHE A 122 -4.57 6.73 -4.14
C PHE A 122 -5.90 6.76 -4.89
N GLN A 123 -6.85 5.90 -4.55
CA GLN A 123 -8.19 5.97 -5.09
C GLN A 123 -8.96 7.18 -4.58
N GLN A 124 -8.79 7.55 -3.30
CA GLN A 124 -9.41 8.74 -2.70
C GLN A 124 -8.71 10.06 -3.04
N ALA A 125 -7.44 10.05 -3.47
CA ALA A 125 -6.73 11.26 -3.85
C ALA A 125 -7.36 11.91 -5.09
N ALA A 126 -7.66 13.21 -4.98
CA ALA A 126 -8.11 14.01 -6.13
C ALA A 126 -7.00 14.10 -7.19
N GLY A 127 -7.38 14.09 -8.48
CA GLY A 127 -6.45 14.16 -9.61
C GLY A 127 -6.88 13.23 -10.74
N GLU A 128 -6.72 13.66 -11.99
CA GLU A 128 -7.11 12.89 -13.19
C GLU A 128 -5.97 11.96 -13.64
N THR A 129 -4.73 12.23 -13.20
CA THR A 129 -3.54 11.46 -13.60
C THR A 129 -2.77 10.85 -12.41
N MET A 130 -2.01 9.78 -12.67
CA MET A 130 -1.18 9.06 -11.68
C MET A 130 -0.21 9.99 -10.92
N TRP A 131 0.35 10.98 -11.61
CA TRP A 131 1.33 11.93 -11.06
C TRP A 131 0.67 12.96 -10.14
N GLU A 132 -0.50 13.49 -10.52
CA GLU A 132 -1.27 14.42 -9.68
C GLU A 132 -1.69 13.78 -8.36
N LYS A 133 -2.15 12.51 -8.41
CA LYS A 133 -2.51 11.74 -7.22
C LYS A 133 -1.29 11.51 -6.31
N TYR A 134 -0.13 11.23 -6.89
CA TYR A 134 1.13 11.05 -6.16
C TYR A 134 1.62 12.34 -5.47
N GLU A 135 1.52 13.49 -6.13
CA GLU A 135 1.86 14.79 -5.51
C GLU A 135 0.90 15.15 -4.38
N ASN A 136 -0.40 14.98 -4.58
CA ASN A 136 -1.40 15.30 -3.56
C ASN A 136 -1.23 14.48 -2.28
N LEU A 137 -0.77 13.23 -2.39
CA LEU A 137 -0.50 12.36 -1.24
C LEU A 137 0.80 12.68 -0.48
N LYS A 138 1.76 13.39 -1.09
CA LYS A 138 2.98 13.85 -0.42
C LYS A 138 2.76 15.07 0.47
N PHE A 139 1.76 15.90 0.18
CA PHE A 139 1.66 17.24 0.77
C PHE A 139 0.44 17.48 1.68
N GLU A 140 -0.57 16.61 1.71
CA GLU A 140 -1.73 16.83 2.57
C GLU A 140 -1.78 15.90 3.80
N LYS A 141 -1.55 16.49 4.99
CA LYS A 141 -2.27 16.05 6.20
C LYS A 141 -3.75 16.28 5.91
N ILE A 142 -4.50 15.20 5.71
CA ILE A 142 -5.95 15.22 5.51
C ILE A 142 -6.55 16.00 6.69
N ARG A 143 -7.01 17.23 6.42
CA ARG A 143 -7.93 17.95 7.30
C ARG A 143 -9.34 17.62 6.83
N PRO A 144 -10.26 17.21 7.71
CA PRO A 144 -11.65 17.06 7.31
C PRO A 144 -12.18 18.43 6.87
N LYS A 145 -12.88 18.46 5.72
CA LYS A 145 -13.74 19.60 5.40
C LYS A 145 -14.97 19.51 6.30
N ASN A 146 -15.27 20.62 6.97
CA ASN A 146 -16.51 20.82 7.72
C ASN A 146 -17.74 20.56 6.86
#